data_AF-A0A7S1E4X3-F1
#
_entry.id   AF-A0A7S1E4X3-F1
#
_cell.length_a   1.000
_cell.length_b   1.000
_cell.length_c   1.000
_cell.angle_alpha   90.00
_cell.angle_beta   90.00
_cell.angle_gamma   90.00
#
_symmetry.space_group_name_H-M   'P 1'
#
loop_
_entity.id
_entity.type
_entity.pdbx_description
1 polymer ?
#
loop_
_entity_poly.entity_id
_entity_poly.type
_entity_poly.pdbx_seq_one_letter_code
_entity_poly.pdbx_strand_id
1 'polypeptide(L)'
;DLDAELRERVEDVVLNRRPDAGERLIEIADRAKSAGKDDSARLAWRAGDVNARLTHALVHGITDFIVEDTEEAWQAIRATGGRPLHVIEGPLMAGMNVVGDLFGQGKMFLPQVVK
;
A
#
# COMPACT_ATOMS: atom_id res chain seq x y z
N ASP A 1 4.77 -6.95 22.61
CA ASP A 1 5.66 -6.11 23.43
C ASP A 1 6.24 -4.99 22.59
N LEU A 2 6.29 -3.77 23.16
CA LEU A 2 6.90 -2.61 22.51
C LEU A 2 8.39 -2.57 22.87
N ASP A 3 9.24 -2.25 21.91
CA ASP A 3 10.67 -2.00 22.17
C ASP A 3 10.83 -0.92 23.27
N ALA A 4 11.80 -1.12 24.15
CA ALA A 4 11.98 -0.27 25.32
C ALA A 4 12.27 1.19 24.95
N GLU A 5 13.02 1.42 23.86
CA GLU A 5 13.35 2.76 23.37
C GLU A 5 12.12 3.45 22.79
N LEU A 6 11.30 2.72 22.01
CA LEU A 6 10.06 3.26 21.45
C LEU A 6 9.05 3.60 22.54
N ARG A 7 8.94 2.77 23.59
CA ARG A 7 8.02 3.02 24.70
C ARG A 7 8.38 4.29 25.45
N GLU A 8 9.65 4.47 25.75
CA GLU A 8 10.14 5.66 26.44
C GLU A 8 9.84 6.94 25.64
N ARG A 9 10.09 6.94 24.32
CA ARG A 9 9.83 8.12 23.48
C ARG A 9 8.34 8.43 23.31
N VAL A 10 7.48 7.41 23.27
CA VAL A 10 6.02 7.61 23.25
C VAL A 10 5.53 8.16 24.58
N GLU A 11 6.02 7.64 25.71
CA GLU A 11 5.68 8.16 27.04
C GLU A 11 6.15 9.61 27.23
N ASP A 12 7.33 9.97 26.73
CA ASP A 12 7.85 11.34 26.82
C ASP A 12 6.94 12.35 26.12
N VAL A 13 6.35 11.98 24.98
CA VAL A 13 5.38 12.81 24.24
C VAL A 13 4.03 12.85 24.95
N VAL A 14 3.49 11.70 25.34
CA VAL A 14 2.15 11.61 25.95
C VAL A 14 2.11 12.27 27.33
N LEU A 15 3.18 12.13 28.10
CA LEU A 15 3.28 12.66 29.46
C LEU A 15 3.97 14.03 29.51
N ASN A 16 4.33 14.60 28.35
CA ASN A 16 5.03 15.88 28.22
C ASN A 16 6.21 16.00 29.19
N ARG A 17 7.01 14.94 29.32
CA ARG A 17 8.14 14.88 30.28
C ARG A 17 9.28 15.80 29.87
N ARG A 18 9.35 16.13 28.57
CA ARG A 18 10.45 16.89 27.98
C ARG A 18 9.98 17.76 26.81
N PRO A 19 10.62 18.92 26.58
CA PRO A 19 10.29 19.81 25.47
C PRO A 19 10.73 19.27 24.08
N ASP A 20 11.73 18.38 24.04
CA ASP A 20 12.28 17.78 22.81
C ASP A 20 11.63 16.42 22.45
N ALA A 21 10.59 16.00 23.16
CA ALA A 21 9.98 14.68 23.03
C ALA A 21 9.46 14.40 21.60
N GLY A 22 8.88 15.41 20.94
CA GLY A 22 8.36 15.29 19.58
C GLY A 22 9.46 15.02 18.55
N GLU A 23 10.55 15.78 18.58
CA GLU A 23 11.70 15.61 17.68
C GLU A 23 12.33 14.22 17.84
N ARG A 24 12.49 13.78 19.09
CA ARG A 24 13.01 12.46 19.42
C ARG A 24 12.13 11.33 18.88
N LEU A 25 10.80 11.47 18.93
CA LEU A 25 9.92 10.45 18.36
C LEU A 25 10.06 10.38 16.83
N ILE A 26 10.22 11.53 16.17
CA ILE A 26 10.44 11.62 14.72
C ILE A 26 11.77 10.94 14.32
N GLU A 27 12.85 11.12 15.08
CA GLU A 27 14.13 10.46 14.81
C GLU A 27 14.04 8.93 14.80
N ILE A 28 13.26 8.33 15.71
CA ILE A 28 13.03 6.88 15.69
C ILE A 28 12.24 6.48 14.45
N ALA A 29 11.20 7.25 14.09
CA ALA A 29 10.41 6.97 12.90
C ALA A 29 11.29 6.98 11.63
N ASP A 30 12.25 7.91 11.53
CA ASP A 30 13.20 7.98 10.41
C ASP A 30 14.24 6.84 10.44
N ARG A 31 14.71 6.43 11.62
CA ARG A 31 15.58 5.24 11.76
C ARG A 31 14.87 3.96 11.37
N ALA A 32 13.61 3.79 11.77
CA ALA A 32 12.78 2.65 11.37
C ALA A 32 12.49 2.65 9.85
N LYS A 33 12.41 3.83 9.24
CA LYS A 33 12.27 3.99 7.78
C LYS A 33 13.56 3.66 7.02
N SER A 34 14.72 3.85 7.66
CA SER A 34 16.06 3.70 7.06
C SER A 34 16.76 2.38 7.38
N ALA A 35 16.29 1.63 8.37
CA ALA A 35 16.74 0.26 8.64
C ALA A 35 16.32 -0.64 7.47
N GLY A 36 17.29 -0.90 6.58
CA GLY A 36 17.22 -1.73 5.37
C GLY A 36 15.92 -2.48 5.17
N LYS A 37 15.01 -1.90 4.37
CA LYS A 37 13.91 -2.67 3.82
C LYS A 37 14.51 -3.68 2.88
N ASP A 38 14.50 -4.94 3.31
CA ASP A 38 14.62 -6.07 2.44
C ASP A 38 13.57 -5.91 1.32
N ASP A 39 14.01 -5.47 0.14
CA ASP A 39 13.12 -5.23 -1.01
C ASP A 39 12.39 -6.51 -1.41
N SER A 40 12.88 -7.69 -0.99
CA SER A 40 12.18 -8.96 -1.17
C SER A 40 10.85 -9.01 -0.42
N ALA A 41 10.78 -8.49 0.83
CA ALA A 41 9.55 -8.38 1.59
C ALA A 41 8.64 -7.29 1.00
N ARG A 42 9.23 -6.20 0.49
CA ARG A 42 8.48 -5.10 -0.16
C ARG A 42 7.85 -5.52 -1.49
N LEU A 43 8.46 -6.46 -2.21
CA LEU A 43 7.98 -6.99 -3.48
C LEU A 43 7.27 -8.36 -3.35
N ALA A 44 7.06 -8.87 -2.14
CA ALA A 44 6.41 -10.17 -1.93
C ALA A 44 5.02 -10.27 -2.59
N TRP A 45 4.27 -9.16 -2.66
CA TRP A 45 2.97 -9.09 -3.34
C TRP A 45 3.05 -9.35 -4.85
N ARG A 46 4.23 -9.20 -5.45
CA ARG A 46 4.47 -9.48 -6.89
C ARG A 46 4.47 -10.96 -7.23
N ALA A 47 4.55 -11.85 -6.23
CA ALA A 47 4.48 -13.30 -6.46
C ALA A 47 3.06 -13.79 -6.84
N GLY A 48 2.03 -12.94 -6.70
CA GLY A 48 0.66 -13.24 -7.08
C GLY A 48 0.40 -13.17 -8.59
N ASP A 49 -0.82 -13.55 -8.98
CA ASP A 49 -1.29 -13.37 -10.36
C ASP A 49 -1.49 -11.89 -10.71
N VAL A 50 -1.64 -11.60 -12.01
CA VAL A 50 -1.78 -10.22 -12.51
C VAL A 50 -2.97 -9.48 -11.89
N ASN A 51 -4.07 -10.18 -11.59
CA ASN A 51 -5.27 -9.56 -11.02
C ASN A 51 -5.05 -9.17 -9.55
N ALA A 52 -4.38 -10.04 -8.78
CA ALA A 52 -3.99 -9.78 -7.40
C ALA A 52 -2.98 -8.63 -7.32
N ARG A 53 -2.02 -8.58 -8.25
CA ARG A 53 -1.04 -7.50 -8.35
C ARG A 53 -1.70 -6.16 -8.68
N LEU A 54 -2.59 -6.11 -9.67
CA LEU A 54 -3.38 -4.91 -10.01
C LEU A 54 -4.25 -4.45 -8.84
N THR A 55 -4.92 -5.39 -8.15
CA THR A 55 -5.74 -5.07 -6.97
C THR A 55 -4.89 -4.46 -5.85
N HIS A 56 -3.75 -5.08 -5.54
CA HIS A 56 -2.82 -4.56 -4.53
C HIS A 56 -2.31 -3.17 -4.92
N ALA A 57 -1.94 -2.96 -6.18
CA ALA A 57 -1.48 -1.67 -6.69
C ALA A 57 -2.56 -0.58 -6.53
N LEU A 58 -3.82 -0.89 -6.83
CA LEU A 58 -4.95 0.04 -6.67
C LEU A 58 -5.25 0.37 -5.21
N VAL A 59 -5.25 -0.64 -4.32
CA VAL A 59 -5.50 -0.44 -2.88
C VAL A 59 -4.40 0.38 -2.21
N HIS A 60 -3.15 0.19 -2.62
CA HIS A 60 -2.00 0.87 -2.03
C HIS A 60 -1.54 2.12 -2.80
N GLY A 61 -2.18 2.46 -3.92
CA GLY A 61 -1.81 3.60 -4.76
C GLY A 61 -0.40 3.50 -5.34
N ILE A 62 -0.01 2.30 -5.80
CA ILE A 62 1.32 2.01 -6.35
C ILE A 62 1.26 2.12 -7.88
N THR A 63 2.07 3.00 -8.47
CA THR A 63 2.10 3.22 -9.93
C THR A 63 3.29 2.56 -10.63
N ASP A 64 4.25 2.01 -9.89
CA ASP A 64 5.54 1.52 -10.43
C ASP A 64 5.39 0.44 -11.51
N PHE A 65 4.43 -0.47 -11.36
CA PHE A 65 4.24 -1.64 -12.24
C PHE A 65 2.91 -1.61 -13.03
N ILE A 66 2.17 -0.50 -12.96
CA ILE A 66 0.79 -0.46 -13.46
C ILE A 66 0.71 -0.72 -14.96
N VAL A 67 1.68 -0.21 -15.73
CA VAL A 67 1.72 -0.38 -17.19
C VAL A 67 1.99 -1.83 -17.56
N GLU A 68 2.97 -2.46 -16.90
CA GLU A 68 3.38 -3.84 -17.16
C GLU A 68 2.27 -4.82 -16.78
N ASP A 69 1.67 -4.65 -15.60
CA ASP A 69 0.59 -5.51 -15.13
C ASP A 69 -0.71 -5.32 -15.96
N THR A 70 -1.01 -4.09 -16.38
CA THR A 70 -2.16 -3.83 -17.26
C THR A 70 -1.95 -4.45 -18.63
N GLU A 71 -0.73 -4.41 -19.16
CA GLU A 71 -0.39 -5.05 -20.43
C GLU A 71 -0.47 -6.58 -20.34
N GLU A 72 0.03 -7.19 -19.26
CA GLU A 72 -0.10 -8.63 -19.04
C GLU A 72 -1.57 -9.06 -18.96
N ALA A 73 -2.40 -8.31 -18.23
CA ALA A 73 -3.84 -8.55 -18.16
C ALA A 73 -4.51 -8.39 -19.54
N TRP A 74 -4.09 -7.38 -20.32
CA TRP A 74 -4.56 -7.18 -21.68
C TRP A 74 -4.21 -8.36 -22.59
N GLN A 75 -2.97 -8.85 -22.56
CA GLN A 75 -2.58 -10.00 -23.39
C GLN A 75 -3.37 -11.25 -23.05
N ALA A 76 -3.63 -11.50 -21.76
CA ALA A 76 -4.48 -12.61 -21.32
C ALA A 76 -5.92 -12.49 -21.86
N ILE A 77 -6.52 -11.29 -21.76
CA ILE A 77 -7.86 -11.01 -22.28
C ILE A 77 -7.90 -11.15 -23.80
N ARG A 78 -6.90 -10.62 -24.50
CA ARG A 78 -6.79 -10.71 -25.96
C ARG A 78 -6.67 -12.17 -26.43
N ALA A 79 -5.92 -13.00 -25.72
CA ALA A 79 -5.79 -14.43 -26.03
C ALA A 79 -7.13 -15.18 -25.97
N THR A 80 -8.06 -14.72 -25.12
CA THR A 80 -9.43 -15.25 -25.02
C THR A 80 -10.43 -14.62 -26.01
N GLY A 81 -9.97 -13.73 -26.90
CA GLY A 81 -10.83 -13.01 -27.86
C GLY A 81 -11.56 -11.80 -27.27
N GLY A 82 -11.13 -11.32 -26.10
CA GLY A 82 -11.71 -10.16 -25.43
C GLY A 82 -11.32 -8.82 -26.07
N ARG A 83 -11.96 -7.74 -25.58
CA ARG A 83 -11.72 -6.36 -26.02
C ARG A 83 -10.90 -5.60 -24.97
N PRO A 84 -10.17 -4.53 -25.35
CA PRO A 84 -9.41 -3.72 -24.39
C PRO A 84 -10.27 -3.19 -23.23
N LEU A 85 -11.53 -2.88 -23.50
CA LEU A 85 -12.50 -2.45 -22.49
C LEU A 85 -12.64 -3.44 -21.33
N HIS A 86 -12.48 -4.74 -21.58
CA HIS A 86 -12.60 -5.76 -20.54
C HIS A 86 -11.46 -5.70 -19.50
N VAL A 87 -10.35 -5.02 -19.80
CA VAL A 87 -9.30 -4.74 -18.79
C VAL A 87 -9.82 -3.73 -17.75
N ILE A 88 -10.55 -2.72 -18.22
CA ILE A 88 -11.17 -1.71 -17.37
C ILE A 88 -12.30 -2.34 -16.57
N GLU A 89 -13.25 -2.98 -17.25
CA GLU A 89 -14.44 -3.57 -16.63
C GLU A 89 -14.15 -4.82 -15.79
N GLY A 90 -13.01 -5.48 -16.01
CA GLY A 90 -12.59 -6.68 -15.30
C GLY A 90 -11.63 -6.36 -14.14
N PRO A 91 -10.31 -6.53 -14.33
CA PRO A 91 -9.35 -6.43 -13.24
C PRO A 91 -9.32 -5.06 -12.56
N LEU A 92 -9.43 -3.95 -13.29
CA LEU A 92 -9.39 -2.62 -12.69
C LEU A 92 -10.64 -2.31 -11.86
N MET A 93 -11.84 -2.62 -12.38
CA MET A 93 -13.08 -2.50 -11.61
C MET A 93 -13.12 -3.41 -10.39
N ALA A 94 -12.62 -4.65 -10.50
CA ALA A 94 -12.52 -5.56 -9.37
C ALA A 94 -11.63 -4.99 -8.26
N GLY A 95 -10.48 -4.42 -8.61
CA GLY A 95 -9.62 -3.73 -7.65
C GLY A 95 -10.30 -2.52 -7.01
N MET A 96 -11.02 -1.72 -7.79
CA MET A 96 -11.77 -0.57 -7.27
C MET A 96 -12.94 -0.95 -6.36
N ASN A 97 -13.58 -2.11 -6.57
CA ASN A 97 -14.59 -2.62 -5.65
C ASN A 97 -13.99 -2.91 -4.26
N VAL A 98 -12.77 -3.47 -4.21
CA VAL A 98 -12.06 -3.70 -2.94
C VAL A 98 -11.75 -2.38 -2.24
N VAL A 99 -11.31 -1.35 -2.97
CA VAL A 99 -11.13 0.00 -2.41
C VAL A 99 -12.43 0.56 -1.85
N GLY A 100 -13.54 0.39 -2.58
CA GLY A 100 -14.88 0.79 -2.14
C GLY A 100 -15.34 0.08 -0.86
N ASP A 101 -15.11 -1.23 -0.77
CA ASP A 101 -15.44 -2.03 0.41
C ASP A 101 -14.61 -1.62 1.63
N LEU A 102 -13.30 -1.39 1.45
CA LEU A 102 -12.42 -0.91 2.51
C LEU A 102 -12.79 0.50 2.98
N PHE A 103 -13.19 1.37 2.05
CA PHE A 103 -13.69 2.69 2.36
C PHE A 103 -15.03 2.62 3.13
N GLY A 104 -15.98 1.80 2.68
CA GLY A 104 -17.27 1.60 3.34
C GLY A 104 -17.16 1.00 4.75
N GLN A 105 -16.12 0.19 4.99
CA GLN A 105 -15.79 -0.35 6.32
C GLN A 105 -15.03 0.64 7.23
N GLY A 106 -14.69 1.83 6.74
CA GLY A 106 -13.89 2.81 7.49
C GLY A 106 -12.42 2.41 7.64
N LYS A 107 -11.92 1.48 6.82
CA LYS A 107 -10.52 1.01 6.81
C LYS A 107 -9.62 1.79 5.85
N MET A 108 -10.21 2.62 4.98
CA MET A 108 -9.50 3.57 4.12
C MET A 108 -10.14 4.96 4.20
N PHE A 109 -9.34 6.00 4.03
CA PHE A 109 -9.77 7.40 4.10
C PHE A 109 -9.74 8.07 2.72
N LEU A 110 -10.56 9.11 2.53
CA LEU A 110 -10.67 9.88 1.27
C LEU A 110 -9.30 10.25 0.64
N PRO A 111 -8.29 10.75 1.37
CA PRO A 111 -6.99 11.09 0.76
C PRO A 111 -6.24 9.90 0.14
N GLN A 112 -6.53 8.68 0.58
CA GLN A 112 -5.92 7.46 0.04
C GLN A 112 -6.62 6.98 -1.25
N VAL A 113 -7.88 7.38 -1.46
CA VAL A 113 -8.71 6.96 -2.60
C VAL A 113 -8.50 7.85 -3.82
N VAL A 114 -8.15 9.13 -3.61
CA VAL A 114 -8.02 10.14 -4.69
C VAL A 114 -6.55 10.38 -5.09
N LYS A 115 -5.67 9.41 -4.85
CA LYS A 115 -4.23 9.58 -5.08
C LYS A 115 -3.82 9.25 -6.51
#